data_AF-A0A1W1WRB2-F1
#
_entry.id   AF-A0A1W1WRB2-F1
#
_cell.length_a   1.000
_cell.length_b   1.000
_cell.length_c   1.000
_cell.angle_alpha   90.00
_cell.angle_beta   90.00
_cell.angle_gamma   90.00
#
_symmetry.space_group_name_H-M   'P 1'
#
loop_
_entity.id
_entity.type
_entity.pdbx_description
1 polymer ?
#
loop_
_entity_poly.entity_id
_entity_poly.type
_entity_poly.pdbx_seq_one_letter_code
_entity_poly.pdbx_strand_id
1 'polypeptide(L)'
;MRRVLSLLVMLTLFVYAADGLPNWYYSIKDVKLQKQKFFEILRPLVEKENKKILQQRAFVKRFFQEYRKNPLVDDALLQKLARLAKKYRIKELYNEQEYLKKIDTIPVSLVLAQAALESGWGKSRFAKEANNLFGEWTYGKHGLVPKQRTPGKKHKIRIFKTIEDSIASYMLNLNRHAAYKEFRMARYLAKKEGKKFDGLQAAMTMQRYSELGRRYNHLVTTIIKKNRLHEFEG
;
A
#
# COMPACT_ATOMS: atom_id res chain seq x y z
N MET A 1 -6.06 51.61 -35.18
CA MET A 1 -4.95 50.68 -34.83
C MET A 1 -5.15 50.15 -33.40
N ARG A 2 -5.67 48.94 -33.23
CA ARG A 2 -5.80 48.27 -31.91
C ARG A 2 -4.93 47.01 -31.95
N ARG A 3 -3.89 46.98 -31.11
CA ARG A 3 -2.99 45.84 -30.92
C ARG A 3 -3.74 44.77 -30.11
N VAL A 4 -3.88 43.57 -30.67
CA VAL A 4 -4.34 42.40 -29.91
C VAL A 4 -3.09 41.70 -29.38
N LEU A 5 -2.85 41.84 -28.07
CA LEU A 5 -1.88 41.03 -27.34
C LEU A 5 -2.39 39.59 -27.32
N SER A 6 -1.72 38.70 -28.05
CA SER A 6 -1.95 37.26 -27.93
C SER A 6 -1.18 36.75 -26.70
N LEU A 7 -1.88 36.53 -25.60
CA LEU A 7 -1.33 35.93 -24.40
C LEU A 7 -1.15 34.43 -24.66
N LEU A 8 0.08 34.00 -24.94
CA LEU A 8 0.42 32.59 -25.08
C LEU A 8 0.46 31.96 -23.67
N VAL A 9 -0.63 31.34 -23.25
CA VAL A 9 -0.66 30.55 -22.01
C VAL A 9 0.12 29.25 -22.25
N MET A 10 1.39 29.24 -21.85
CA MET A 10 2.22 28.05 -21.87
C MET A 10 1.75 27.12 -20.74
N LEU A 11 0.87 26.19 -21.08
CA LEU A 11 0.41 25.15 -20.17
C LEU A 11 1.58 24.19 -19.92
N THR A 12 2.36 24.42 -18.85
CA THR A 12 3.40 23.48 -18.43
C THR A 12 2.72 22.20 -17.94
N LEU A 13 2.65 21.21 -18.82
CA LEU A 13 2.34 19.84 -18.45
C LEU A 13 3.49 19.36 -17.56
N PHE A 14 3.33 19.48 -16.24
CA PHE A 14 4.14 18.73 -15.29
C PHE A 14 3.87 17.24 -15.55
N VAL A 15 4.68 16.65 -16.41
CA VAL A 15 4.84 15.20 -16.46
C VAL A 15 5.48 14.86 -15.12
N TYR A 16 4.69 14.32 -14.19
CA TYR A 16 5.23 13.77 -12.95
C TYR A 16 6.18 12.65 -13.34
N ALA A 17 7.48 12.94 -13.35
CA ALA A 17 8.52 11.94 -13.51
C ALA A 17 8.51 11.08 -12.24
N ALA A 18 8.53 9.77 -12.42
CA ALA A 18 8.79 8.87 -11.33
C ALA A 18 10.30 8.77 -11.14
N ASP A 19 10.76 9.04 -9.91
CA ASP A 19 12.20 9.12 -9.60
C ASP A 19 12.78 7.83 -9.03
N GLY A 20 11.94 6.86 -8.69
CA GLY A 20 12.34 5.61 -8.03
C GLY A 20 12.87 5.85 -6.61
N LEU A 21 13.87 5.05 -6.24
CA LEU A 21 14.66 5.30 -5.02
C LEU A 21 15.74 6.36 -5.31
N PRO A 22 16.29 7.03 -4.29
CA PRO A 22 17.35 8.03 -4.49
C PRO A 22 18.49 7.51 -5.37
N ASN A 23 19.00 8.31 -6.30
CA ASN A 23 19.97 7.87 -7.30
C ASN A 23 21.21 7.17 -6.71
N TRP A 24 21.71 7.61 -5.55
CA TRP A 24 22.83 6.98 -4.86
C TRP A 24 22.59 5.50 -4.50
N TYR A 25 21.33 5.10 -4.29
CA TYR A 25 20.94 3.73 -3.99
C TYR A 25 21.36 2.76 -5.10
N TYR A 26 21.21 3.20 -6.36
CA TYR A 26 21.50 2.38 -7.53
C TYR A 26 23.00 2.23 -7.81
N SER A 27 23.84 3.07 -7.19
CA SER A 27 25.29 3.02 -7.30
C SER A 27 25.96 2.09 -6.27
N ILE A 28 25.20 1.54 -5.31
CA ILE A 28 25.74 0.64 -4.29
C ILE A 28 26.11 -0.72 -4.90
N LYS A 29 27.40 -1.07 -4.83
CA LYS A 29 27.93 -2.36 -5.32
C LYS A 29 27.77 -3.50 -4.31
N ASP A 30 27.93 -3.22 -3.01
CA ASP A 30 27.75 -4.21 -1.96
C ASP A 30 26.27 -4.59 -1.83
N VAL A 31 25.96 -5.86 -2.12
CA VAL A 31 24.59 -6.39 -2.12
C VAL A 31 23.96 -6.36 -0.72
N LYS A 32 24.74 -6.63 0.33
CA LYS A 32 24.23 -6.61 1.71
C LYS A 32 23.89 -5.18 2.12
N LEU A 33 24.77 -4.23 1.84
CA LEU A 33 24.54 -2.81 2.09
C LEU A 33 23.34 -2.28 1.29
N GLN A 34 23.21 -2.65 0.01
CA GLN A 34 22.08 -2.25 -0.82
C GLN A 34 20.74 -2.74 -0.25
N LYS A 35 20.69 -3.98 0.26
CA LYS A 35 19.49 -4.52 0.91
C LYS A 35 19.17 -3.80 2.21
N GLN A 36 20.19 -3.47 3.02
CA GLN A 36 20.00 -2.69 4.24
C GLN A 36 19.44 -1.30 3.92
N LYS A 37 20.06 -0.58 2.97
CA LYS A 37 19.60 0.76 2.55
C LYS A 37 18.20 0.75 1.95
N PHE A 38 17.82 -0.33 1.28
CA PHE A 38 16.44 -0.52 0.80
C PHE A 38 15.44 -0.45 1.96
N PHE A 39 15.70 -1.21 3.04
CA PHE A 39 14.81 -1.22 4.20
C PHE A 39 14.84 0.11 4.96
N GLU A 40 16.01 0.74 5.11
CA GLU A 40 16.14 2.06 5.75
C GLU A 40 15.30 3.14 5.04
N ILE A 41 15.24 3.12 3.71
CA ILE A 41 14.43 4.06 2.93
C ILE A 41 12.93 3.77 3.10
N LEU A 42 12.53 2.50 2.99
CA LEU A 42 11.11 2.13 2.94
C LEU A 42 10.43 2.11 4.31
N ARG A 43 11.13 1.67 5.35
CA ARG A 43 10.56 1.49 6.70
C ARG A 43 9.80 2.72 7.21
N PRO A 44 10.38 3.93 7.24
CA PRO A 44 9.66 5.11 7.73
C PRO A 44 8.40 5.44 6.89
N LEU A 45 8.41 5.12 5.59
CA LEU A 45 7.23 5.31 4.73
C LEU A 45 6.10 4.33 5.10
N VAL A 46 6.43 3.07 5.36
CA VAL A 46 5.46 2.05 5.81
C VAL A 46 4.89 2.41 7.18
N GLU A 47 5.75 2.82 8.12
CA GLU A 47 5.33 3.24 9.47
C GLU A 47 4.42 4.48 9.41
N LYS A 48 4.73 5.44 8.54
CA LYS A 48 3.90 6.62 8.28
C LYS A 48 2.51 6.23 7.76
N GLU A 49 2.41 5.30 6.83
CA GLU A 49 1.11 4.79 6.35
C GLU A 49 0.34 4.04 7.44
N ASN A 50 1.01 3.23 8.25
CA ASN A 50 0.39 2.58 9.41
C ASN A 50 -0.14 3.62 10.42
N LYS A 51 0.57 4.73 10.66
CA LYS A 51 0.09 5.84 11.50
C LYS A 51 -1.19 6.46 10.93
N LYS A 52 -1.25 6.71 9.61
CA LYS A 52 -2.48 7.19 8.94
C LYS A 52 -3.65 6.22 9.10
N ILE A 53 -3.39 4.91 9.02
CA ILE A 53 -4.41 3.87 9.24
C ILE A 53 -4.90 3.87 10.68
N LEU A 54 -4.00 3.96 11.67
CA LEU A 54 -4.36 4.03 13.09
C LEU A 54 -5.23 5.25 13.41
N GLN A 55 -4.93 6.42 12.82
CA GLN A 55 -5.76 7.62 12.97
C GLN A 55 -7.19 7.39 12.42
N GLN A 56 -7.31 6.72 11.28
CA GLN A 56 -8.62 6.38 10.69
C GLN A 56 -9.36 5.35 11.56
N ARG A 57 -8.66 4.35 12.10
CA ARG A 57 -9.22 3.36 13.02
C ARG A 57 -9.72 4.02 14.32
N ALA A 58 -8.93 4.93 14.89
CA ALA A 58 -9.30 5.67 16.10
C ALA A 58 -10.51 6.58 15.87
N PHE A 59 -10.61 7.18 14.68
CA PHE A 59 -11.82 7.92 14.29
C PHE A 59 -13.04 6.99 14.24
N VAL A 60 -12.96 5.84 13.57
CA VAL A 60 -14.09 4.88 13.48
C VAL A 60 -14.55 4.44 14.86
N LYS A 61 -13.62 4.06 15.74
CA LYS A 61 -13.95 3.65 17.12
C LYS A 61 -14.71 4.74 17.87
N ARG A 62 -14.24 5.99 17.79
CA ARG A 62 -14.90 7.14 18.44
C ARG A 62 -16.29 7.38 17.85
N PHE A 63 -16.40 7.40 16.52
CA PHE A 63 -17.70 7.54 15.83
C PHE A 63 -18.73 6.53 16.37
N PHE A 64 -18.38 5.24 16.43
CA PHE A 64 -19.32 4.21 16.88
C PHE A 64 -19.54 4.20 18.40
N GLN A 65 -18.63 4.77 19.19
CA GLN A 65 -18.87 5.01 20.62
C GLN A 65 -19.87 6.14 20.83
N GLU A 66 -19.75 7.23 20.07
CA GLU A 66 -20.68 8.37 20.11
C GLU A 66 -22.06 7.99 19.57
N TYR A 67 -22.12 7.33 18.41
CA TYR A 67 -23.37 6.87 17.78
C TYR A 67 -24.21 5.98 18.70
N ARG A 68 -23.58 5.12 19.52
CA ARG A 68 -24.30 4.29 20.52
C ARG A 68 -24.90 5.10 21.65
N LYS A 69 -24.29 6.23 22.03
CA LYS A 69 -24.76 7.10 23.11
C LYS A 69 -25.84 8.06 22.62
N ASN A 70 -25.65 8.62 21.42
CA ASN A 70 -26.58 9.52 20.78
C ASN A 70 -26.58 9.28 19.25
N PRO A 71 -27.67 8.75 18.68
CA PRO A 71 -27.79 8.53 17.24
C PRO A 71 -27.79 9.81 16.40
N LEU A 72 -28.00 10.98 17.00
CA LEU A 72 -27.89 12.28 16.34
C LEU A 72 -26.39 12.67 16.23
N VAL A 73 -25.73 12.13 15.22
CA VAL A 73 -24.31 12.37 14.95
C VAL A 73 -24.13 13.57 14.02
N ASP A 74 -23.13 14.39 14.30
CA ASP A 74 -22.70 15.53 13.48
C ASP A 74 -22.48 15.14 12.00
N ASP A 75 -23.00 15.96 11.08
CA ASP A 75 -22.93 15.74 9.63
C ASP A 75 -21.49 15.59 9.11
N ALA A 76 -20.53 16.33 9.66
CA ALA A 76 -19.13 16.23 9.27
C ALA A 76 -18.51 14.88 9.69
N LEU A 77 -18.90 14.34 10.85
CA LEU A 77 -18.51 13.00 11.27
C LEU A 77 -19.11 11.93 10.34
N LEU A 78 -20.39 12.06 9.99
CA LEU A 78 -21.07 11.16 9.06
C LEU A 78 -20.42 11.19 7.67
N GLN A 79 -20.13 12.38 7.13
CA GLN A 79 -19.42 12.54 5.86
C GLN A 79 -18.03 11.91 5.90
N LYS A 80 -17.29 12.06 7.01
CA LYS A 80 -15.98 11.45 7.17
C LYS A 80 -16.07 9.91 7.22
N LEU A 81 -17.08 9.36 7.91
CA LEU A 81 -17.35 7.93 7.89
C LEU A 81 -17.68 7.43 6.47
N ALA A 82 -18.56 8.12 5.75
CA ALA A 82 -18.93 7.77 4.37
C ALA A 82 -17.71 7.77 3.41
N ARG A 83 -16.79 8.74 3.57
CA ARG A 83 -15.51 8.75 2.82
C ARG A 83 -14.65 7.53 3.14
N LEU A 84 -14.58 7.10 4.41
CA LEU A 84 -13.86 5.88 4.79
C LEU A 84 -14.56 4.62 4.25
N ALA A 85 -15.90 4.57 4.30
CA ALA A 85 -16.68 3.47 3.74
C ALA A 85 -16.35 3.29 2.26
N LYS A 86 -16.36 4.37 1.49
CA LYS A 86 -15.96 4.38 0.07
C LYS A 86 -14.50 3.94 -0.12
N LYS A 87 -13.56 4.49 0.65
CA LYS A 87 -12.12 4.16 0.56
C LYS A 87 -11.84 2.67 0.77
N TYR A 88 -12.48 2.08 1.79
CA TYR A 88 -12.31 0.68 2.19
C TYR A 88 -13.34 -0.28 1.58
N ARG A 89 -14.22 0.21 0.70
CA ARG A 89 -15.29 -0.57 0.04
C ARG A 89 -16.17 -1.30 1.05
N ILE A 90 -16.69 -0.57 2.03
CA ILE A 90 -17.63 -1.05 3.04
C ILE A 90 -19.03 -0.66 2.56
N LYS A 91 -19.91 -1.66 2.42
CA LYS A 91 -21.25 -1.48 1.85
C LYS A 91 -22.23 -0.91 2.88
N GLU A 92 -22.20 -1.45 4.09
CA GLU A 92 -23.08 -1.06 5.19
C GLU A 92 -22.39 0.03 6.01
N LEU A 93 -22.92 1.26 5.92
CA LEU A 93 -22.28 2.44 6.52
C LEU A 93 -22.06 2.29 8.03
N TYR A 94 -23.01 1.66 8.74
CA TYR A 94 -23.01 1.50 10.20
C TYR A 94 -22.50 0.12 10.67
N ASN A 95 -21.82 -0.65 9.82
CA ASN A 95 -21.25 -1.94 10.21
C ASN A 95 -19.84 -1.77 10.81
N GLU A 96 -19.77 -1.40 12.10
CA GLU A 96 -18.49 -1.17 12.81
C GLU A 96 -17.50 -2.33 12.66
N GLN A 97 -17.99 -3.57 12.75
CA GLN A 97 -17.12 -4.74 12.71
C GLN A 97 -16.36 -4.84 11.38
N GLU A 98 -17.01 -4.51 10.25
CA GLU A 98 -16.35 -4.51 8.94
C GLU A 98 -15.28 -3.41 8.85
N TYR A 99 -15.52 -2.22 9.42
CA TYR A 99 -14.45 -1.21 9.53
C TYR A 99 -13.29 -1.73 10.37
N LEU A 100 -13.56 -2.38 11.51
CA LEU A 100 -12.51 -2.87 12.39
C LEU A 100 -11.72 -4.05 11.80
N LYS A 101 -12.28 -4.82 10.87
CA LYS A 101 -11.56 -5.85 10.10
C LYS A 101 -10.69 -5.22 8.99
N LYS A 102 -11.18 -4.16 8.34
CA LYS A 102 -10.51 -3.51 7.18
C LYS A 102 -9.48 -2.46 7.55
N ILE A 103 -9.76 -1.63 8.55
CA ILE A 103 -8.94 -0.47 8.91
C ILE A 103 -8.03 -0.85 10.07
N ASP A 104 -6.93 -1.55 9.75
CA ASP A 104 -5.90 -1.87 10.73
C ASP A 104 -4.51 -1.90 10.11
N THR A 105 -3.49 -1.81 10.96
CA THR A 105 -2.09 -1.78 10.55
C THR A 105 -1.66 -3.07 9.86
N ILE A 106 -0.67 -2.98 9.00
CA ILE A 106 -0.07 -4.12 8.32
C ILE A 106 1.33 -4.30 8.90
N PRO A 107 1.77 -5.52 9.24
CA PRO A 107 3.10 -5.74 9.78
C PRO A 107 4.18 -5.15 8.86
N VAL A 108 5.09 -4.37 9.45
CA VAL A 108 6.10 -3.63 8.68
C VAL A 108 6.97 -4.60 7.91
N SER A 109 7.37 -5.71 8.57
CA SER A 109 8.21 -6.73 7.97
C SER A 109 7.57 -7.40 6.74
N LEU A 110 6.24 -7.58 6.74
CA LEU A 110 5.52 -8.11 5.59
C LEU A 110 5.62 -7.17 4.39
N VAL A 111 5.30 -5.89 4.59
CA VAL A 111 5.31 -4.89 3.50
C VAL A 111 6.72 -4.76 2.92
N LEU A 112 7.75 -4.71 3.78
CA LEU A 112 9.15 -4.63 3.35
C LEU A 112 9.60 -5.88 2.58
N ALA A 113 9.25 -7.07 3.05
CA ALA A 113 9.61 -8.32 2.38
C ALA A 113 8.96 -8.46 1.01
N GLN A 114 7.66 -8.12 0.91
CA GLN A 114 6.96 -8.15 -0.36
C GLN A 114 7.48 -7.05 -1.30
N ALA A 115 7.73 -5.84 -0.81
CA ALA A 115 8.36 -4.80 -1.62
C ALA A 115 9.71 -5.27 -2.19
N ALA A 116 10.56 -5.90 -1.38
CA ALA A 116 11.84 -6.46 -1.84
C ALA A 116 11.65 -7.55 -2.91
N LEU A 117 10.69 -8.45 -2.71
CA LEU A 117 10.38 -9.54 -3.65
C LEU A 117 9.83 -9.01 -4.97
N GLU A 118 8.78 -8.19 -4.93
CA GLU A 118 8.04 -7.71 -6.11
C GLU A 118 8.85 -6.73 -6.95
N SER A 119 9.66 -5.87 -6.31
CA SER A 119 10.47 -4.88 -7.01
C SER A 119 11.89 -5.33 -7.32
N GLY A 120 12.26 -6.56 -6.94
CA GLY A 120 13.64 -7.03 -7.03
C GLY A 120 14.61 -6.10 -6.28
N TRP A 121 14.27 -5.75 -5.04
CA TRP A 121 15.00 -4.78 -4.21
C TRP A 121 15.04 -3.37 -4.82
N GLY A 122 13.90 -2.90 -5.34
CA GLY A 122 13.76 -1.55 -5.92
C GLY A 122 14.43 -1.37 -7.27
N LYS A 123 15.03 -2.43 -7.84
CA LYS A 123 15.80 -2.37 -9.09
C LYS A 123 14.96 -2.61 -10.33
N SER A 124 13.74 -3.13 -10.19
CA SER A 124 12.85 -3.36 -11.31
C SER A 124 12.60 -2.08 -12.09
N ARG A 125 12.36 -2.23 -13.39
CA ARG A 125 11.98 -1.12 -14.26
C ARG A 125 10.76 -0.38 -13.71
N PHE A 126 9.78 -1.10 -13.16
CA PHE A 126 8.55 -0.50 -12.63
C PHE A 126 8.80 0.30 -11.36
N ALA A 127 9.72 -0.14 -10.50
CA ALA A 127 10.13 0.64 -9.35
C ALA A 127 10.84 1.93 -9.78
N LYS A 128 11.76 1.85 -10.76
CA LYS A 128 12.56 2.98 -11.25
C LYS A 128 11.75 4.00 -12.05
N GLU A 129 11.00 3.55 -13.06
CA GLU A 129 10.34 4.42 -14.05
C GLU A 129 8.88 4.72 -13.70
N ALA A 130 8.31 4.06 -12.68
CA ALA A 130 6.90 4.22 -12.34
C ALA A 130 6.63 4.32 -10.82
N ASN A 131 7.67 4.37 -9.98
CA ASN A 131 7.56 4.32 -8.52
C ASN A 131 6.72 3.13 -8.02
N ASN A 132 6.59 2.07 -8.81
CA ASN A 132 5.63 0.99 -8.56
C ASN A 132 6.36 -0.23 -8.02
N LEU A 133 6.40 -0.33 -6.69
CA LEU A 133 7.11 -1.41 -5.99
C LEU A 133 6.40 -2.76 -6.08
N PHE A 134 5.07 -2.76 -6.26
CA PHE A 134 4.24 -3.95 -6.14
C PHE A 134 3.60 -4.40 -7.46
N GLY A 135 4.06 -3.84 -8.58
CA GLY A 135 3.59 -4.21 -9.91
C GLY A 135 2.11 -3.89 -10.18
N GLU A 136 1.53 -2.91 -9.47
CA GLU A 136 0.09 -2.60 -9.57
C GLU A 136 -0.29 -2.21 -11.01
N TRP A 137 -1.34 -2.83 -11.53
CA TRP A 137 -1.87 -2.52 -12.85
C TRP A 137 -2.88 -1.37 -12.83
N THR A 138 -3.04 -0.74 -13.99
CA THR A 138 -4.11 0.24 -14.27
C THR A 138 -4.67 0.00 -15.67
N TYR A 139 -5.98 0.26 -15.82
CA TYR A 139 -6.66 0.31 -17.12
C TYR A 139 -6.90 1.75 -17.58
N GLY A 140 -6.44 2.74 -16.81
CA GLY A 140 -6.54 4.15 -17.15
C GLY A 140 -5.69 4.54 -18.36
N LYS A 141 -5.93 5.75 -18.87
CA LYS A 141 -5.20 6.31 -20.02
C LYS A 141 -3.70 6.42 -19.73
N HIS A 142 -3.32 6.79 -18.52
CA HIS A 142 -1.93 6.95 -18.09
C HIS A 142 -1.39 5.69 -17.42
N GLY A 143 -0.24 5.19 -17.89
CA GLY A 143 0.45 4.03 -17.34
C GLY A 143 1.62 3.59 -18.21
N LEU A 144 2.61 2.93 -17.60
CA LEU A 144 3.79 2.40 -18.28
C LEU A 144 3.42 1.09 -18.99
N VAL A 145 3.70 1.00 -20.29
CA VAL A 145 3.42 -0.23 -21.05
C VAL A 145 4.48 -1.31 -20.72
N PRO A 146 4.06 -2.53 -20.31
CA PRO A 146 5.00 -3.64 -20.13
C PRO A 146 5.74 -3.97 -21.44
N LYS A 147 7.06 -4.18 -21.37
CA LYS A 147 7.86 -4.55 -22.57
C LYS A 147 7.45 -5.89 -23.17
N GLN A 148 7.06 -6.85 -22.32
CA GLN A 148 6.64 -8.20 -22.72
C GLN A 148 5.16 -8.40 -22.37
N ARG A 149 4.28 -7.64 -23.04
CA ARG A 149 2.84 -7.76 -22.83
C ARG A 149 2.32 -9.00 -23.57
N THR A 150 1.72 -9.94 -22.84
CA THR A 150 1.02 -11.08 -23.46
C THR A 150 0.02 -10.56 -24.50
N PRO A 151 -0.04 -11.14 -25.70
CA PRO A 151 -1.03 -10.76 -26.71
C PRO A 151 -2.45 -10.70 -26.13
N GLY A 152 -3.21 -9.65 -26.47
CA GLY A 152 -4.58 -9.45 -26.00
C GLY A 152 -4.74 -8.74 -24.64
N LYS A 153 -3.70 -8.64 -23.80
CA LYS A 153 -3.80 -7.89 -22.54
C LYS A 153 -3.70 -6.38 -22.76
N LYS A 154 -4.64 -5.61 -22.21
CA LYS A 154 -4.70 -4.13 -22.33
C LYS A 154 -4.25 -3.36 -21.08
N HIS A 155 -3.94 -4.05 -19.99
CA HIS A 155 -3.50 -3.40 -18.75
C HIS A 155 -2.13 -2.72 -18.93
N LYS A 156 -1.93 -1.62 -18.21
CA LYS A 156 -0.66 -0.91 -18.07
C LYS A 156 -0.17 -1.02 -16.63
N ILE A 157 1.10 -0.75 -16.40
CA ILE A 157 1.63 -0.58 -15.05
C ILE A 157 1.27 0.82 -14.57
N ARG A 158 0.70 0.89 -13.36
CA ARG A 158 0.35 2.16 -12.73
C ARG A 158 1.63 2.95 -12.44
N ILE A 159 1.61 4.24 -12.76
CA ILE A 159 2.66 5.19 -12.38
C ILE A 159 2.21 5.89 -11.11
N PHE A 160 3.08 5.91 -10.10
CA PHE A 160 2.88 6.61 -8.85
C PHE A 160 3.71 7.88 -8.80
N LYS A 161 3.19 8.93 -8.15
CA LYS A 161 3.93 10.18 -7.97
C LYS A 161 5.14 9.97 -7.06
N THR A 162 5.01 9.16 -6.01
CA THR A 162 6.10 8.82 -5.10
C THR A 162 6.10 7.32 -4.75
N ILE A 163 7.21 6.84 -4.20
CA ILE A 163 7.29 5.50 -3.59
C ILE A 163 6.29 5.35 -2.44
N GLU A 164 6.07 6.42 -1.64
CA GLU A 164 5.06 6.43 -0.57
C GLU A 164 3.65 6.17 -1.13
N ASP A 165 3.30 6.75 -2.28
CA ASP A 165 1.98 6.52 -2.91
C ASP A 165 1.79 5.07 -3.36
N SER A 166 2.85 4.40 -3.81
CA SER A 166 2.81 2.97 -4.12
C SER A 166 2.60 2.12 -2.87
N ILE A 167 3.31 2.43 -1.77
CA ILE A 167 3.14 1.77 -0.47
C ILE A 167 1.70 1.98 0.06
N ALA A 168 1.19 3.21 0.00
CA ALA A 168 -0.15 3.55 0.44
C ALA A 168 -1.23 2.79 -0.36
N SER A 169 -1.07 2.71 -1.68
CA SER A 169 -1.98 1.97 -2.56
C SER A 169 -1.97 0.47 -2.27
N TYR A 170 -0.78 -0.09 -2.09
CA TYR A 170 -0.57 -1.49 -1.74
C TYR A 170 -1.22 -1.86 -0.41
N MET A 171 -0.92 -1.10 0.65
CA MET A 171 -1.46 -1.34 1.98
C MET A 171 -2.99 -1.17 2.00
N LEU A 172 -3.52 -0.19 1.27
CA LEU A 172 -4.96 -0.04 1.11
C LEU A 172 -5.57 -1.25 0.39
N ASN A 173 -4.89 -1.82 -0.61
CA ASN A 173 -5.36 -3.01 -1.32
C ASN A 173 -5.51 -4.21 -0.39
N LEU A 174 -4.49 -4.51 0.43
CA LEU A 174 -4.54 -5.54 1.48
C LEU A 174 -5.72 -5.31 2.45
N ASN A 175 -5.98 -4.05 2.78
CA ASN A 175 -7.02 -3.66 3.71
C ASN A 175 -8.45 -3.63 3.12
N ARG A 176 -8.63 -3.69 1.80
CA ARG A 176 -9.99 -3.57 1.21
C ARG A 176 -10.39 -4.67 0.24
N HIS A 177 -9.44 -5.28 -0.47
CA HIS A 177 -9.74 -6.18 -1.57
C HIS A 177 -10.26 -7.54 -1.09
N ALA A 178 -11.18 -8.17 -1.83
CA ALA A 178 -11.80 -9.44 -1.44
C ALA A 178 -10.78 -10.58 -1.31
N ALA A 179 -9.76 -10.61 -2.18
CA ALA A 179 -8.69 -11.62 -2.17
C ALA A 179 -7.94 -11.71 -0.83
N TYR A 180 -7.87 -10.62 -0.06
CA TYR A 180 -7.15 -10.56 1.22
C TYR A 180 -8.07 -10.65 2.44
N LYS A 181 -9.27 -11.22 2.27
CA LYS A 181 -10.22 -11.43 3.38
C LYS A 181 -9.61 -12.31 4.48
N GLU A 182 -8.89 -13.37 4.11
CA GLU A 182 -8.23 -14.29 5.05
C GLU A 182 -7.17 -13.56 5.89
N PHE A 183 -6.27 -12.80 5.25
CA PHE A 183 -5.30 -11.94 5.93
C PHE A 183 -5.96 -11.02 6.97
N ARG A 184 -7.02 -10.29 6.56
CA ARG A 184 -7.72 -9.38 7.45
C ARG A 184 -8.41 -10.09 8.61
N MET A 185 -8.98 -11.26 8.37
CA MET A 185 -9.64 -12.05 9.40
C MET A 185 -8.63 -12.57 10.41
N ALA A 186 -7.52 -13.16 9.95
CA ALA A 186 -6.47 -13.66 10.84
C ALA A 186 -5.90 -12.54 11.73
N ARG A 187 -5.61 -11.36 11.13
CA ARG A 187 -5.18 -10.17 11.87
C ARG A 187 -6.20 -9.72 12.91
N TYR A 188 -7.48 -9.69 12.53
CA TYR A 188 -8.57 -9.28 13.42
C TYR A 188 -8.73 -10.23 14.61
N LEU A 189 -8.69 -11.55 14.37
CA LEU A 189 -8.80 -12.57 15.42
C LEU A 189 -7.61 -12.53 16.38
N ALA A 190 -6.38 -12.49 15.85
CA ALA A 190 -5.17 -12.37 16.68
C ALA A 190 -5.26 -11.16 17.62
N LYS A 191 -5.70 -10.01 17.11
CA LYS A 191 -5.88 -8.80 17.91
C LYS A 191 -6.98 -8.92 18.97
N LYS A 192 -8.09 -9.60 18.65
CA LYS A 192 -9.18 -9.87 19.61
C LYS A 192 -8.71 -10.79 20.74
N GLU A 193 -7.82 -11.73 20.44
CA GLU A 193 -7.25 -12.68 21.39
C GLU A 193 -6.02 -12.14 22.15
N GLY A 194 -5.62 -10.89 21.91
CA GLY A 194 -4.39 -10.33 22.51
C GLY A 194 -3.09 -10.95 21.99
N LYS A 195 -3.14 -11.69 20.88
CA LYS A 195 -1.98 -12.33 20.25
C LYS A 195 -1.30 -11.37 19.28
N LYS A 196 0.03 -11.48 19.20
CA LYS A 196 0.84 -10.77 18.19
C LYS A 196 0.47 -11.28 16.80
N PHE A 197 0.25 -10.38 15.85
CA PHE A 197 0.11 -10.67 14.42
C PHE A 197 1.26 -10.03 13.65
N ASP A 198 2.39 -10.73 13.56
CA ASP A 198 3.61 -10.25 12.91
C ASP A 198 3.68 -10.61 11.43
N GLY A 199 4.74 -10.17 10.74
CA GLY A 199 4.87 -10.47 9.32
C GLY A 199 5.07 -11.94 8.98
N LEU A 200 5.55 -12.78 9.89
CA LEU A 200 5.65 -14.23 9.63
C LEU A 200 4.25 -14.85 9.59
N GLN A 201 3.41 -14.54 10.57
CA GLN A 201 2.01 -14.97 10.58
C GLN A 201 1.25 -14.40 9.38
N ALA A 202 1.47 -13.13 9.08
CA ALA A 202 0.82 -12.48 7.96
C ALA A 202 1.21 -13.09 6.61
N ALA A 203 2.49 -13.42 6.41
CA ALA A 203 2.97 -14.06 5.19
C ALA A 203 2.31 -15.42 4.93
N MET A 204 1.94 -16.16 5.97
CA MET A 204 1.22 -17.44 5.82
C MET A 204 -0.18 -17.26 5.21
N THR A 205 -0.77 -16.08 5.33
CA THR A 205 -2.10 -15.76 4.77
C THR A 205 -2.05 -15.25 3.32
N MET A 206 -0.87 -15.12 2.72
CA MET A 206 -0.67 -14.54 1.39
C MET A 206 -0.78 -15.55 0.24
N GLN A 207 -1.39 -16.72 0.47
CA GLN A 207 -1.46 -17.77 -0.56
C GLN A 207 -2.20 -17.31 -1.83
N ARG A 208 -3.23 -16.45 -1.69
CA ARG A 208 -4.00 -15.90 -2.81
C ARG A 208 -3.35 -14.66 -3.45
N TYR A 209 -2.18 -14.23 -2.96
CA TYR A 209 -1.48 -13.06 -3.47
C TYR A 209 -0.82 -13.34 -4.83
N SER A 210 -0.29 -14.56 -5.01
CA SER A 210 0.48 -14.95 -6.19
C SER A 210 0.02 -16.31 -6.71
N GLU A 211 0.11 -16.52 -8.02
CA GLU A 211 -0.08 -17.82 -8.67
C GLU A 211 0.86 -18.89 -8.10
N LEU A 212 1.99 -18.48 -7.50
CA LEU A 212 2.93 -19.36 -6.82
C LEU A 212 2.39 -19.97 -5.51
N GLY A 213 1.25 -19.49 -4.99
CA GLY A 213 0.58 -20.07 -3.84
C GLY A 213 1.50 -20.22 -2.62
N ARG A 214 1.63 -21.43 -2.09
CA ARG A 214 2.48 -21.71 -0.91
C ARG A 214 3.96 -21.37 -1.12
N ARG A 215 4.47 -21.48 -2.34
CA ARG A 215 5.86 -21.10 -2.66
C ARG A 215 6.07 -19.60 -2.44
N TYR A 216 5.06 -18.78 -2.71
CA TYR A 216 5.10 -17.35 -2.41
C TYR A 216 5.28 -17.08 -0.91
N ASN A 217 4.47 -17.73 -0.07
CA ASN A 217 4.57 -17.60 1.38
C ASN A 217 5.98 -17.97 1.88
N HIS A 218 6.58 -19.02 1.32
CA HIS A 218 7.95 -19.43 1.66
C HIS A 218 8.99 -18.37 1.28
N LEU A 219 8.87 -17.74 0.11
CA LEU A 219 9.77 -16.68 -0.33
C LEU A 219 9.69 -15.45 0.60
N VAL A 220 8.48 -15.01 0.92
CA VAL A 220 8.26 -13.87 1.82
C VAL A 220 8.80 -14.16 3.22
N THR A 221 8.46 -15.31 3.81
CA THR A 221 8.98 -15.70 5.13
C THR A 221 10.50 -15.83 5.14
N THR A 222 11.11 -16.33 4.07
CA THR A 222 12.57 -16.40 3.91
C THR A 222 13.21 -15.02 3.92
N ILE A 223 12.64 -14.05 3.20
CA ILE A 223 13.12 -12.66 3.20
C ILE A 223 13.01 -12.06 4.61
N ILE A 224 11.89 -12.25 5.30
CA ILE A 224 11.69 -11.76 6.67
C ILE A 224 12.74 -12.32 7.62
N LYS A 225 12.98 -13.64 7.59
CA LYS A 225 13.95 -14.30 8.48
C LYS A 225 15.39 -13.92 8.17
N LYS A 226 15.82 -14.03 6.91
CA LYS A 226 17.22 -13.78 6.51
C LYS A 226 17.67 -12.34 6.73
N ASN A 227 16.74 -11.39 6.65
CA ASN A 227 17.05 -9.97 6.86
C ASN A 227 16.59 -9.47 8.23
N ARG A 228 16.21 -10.38 9.14
CA ARG A 228 15.75 -10.07 10.51
C ARG A 228 14.67 -8.99 10.59
N LEU A 229 13.78 -8.94 9.61
CA LEU A 229 12.77 -7.87 9.51
C LEU A 229 11.75 -7.91 10.66
N HIS A 230 11.64 -9.03 11.38
CA HIS A 230 10.82 -9.16 12.58
C HIS A 230 11.27 -8.22 13.73
N GLU A 231 12.51 -7.72 13.69
CA GLU A 231 13.03 -6.70 14.62
C GLU A 231 12.45 -5.31 14.33
N PHE A 232 11.80 -5.11 13.17
CA PHE A 232 11.14 -3.86 12.80
C PHE A 232 9.65 -3.83 13.16
N GLU A 233 9.16 -4.87 13.84
CA GLU A 233 7.81 -4.84 14.42
C GLU A 233 7.84 -3.95 15.66
N GLY A 234 7.01 -2.89 15.66
CA GLY A 234 6.75 -2.04 16.82
C GLY A 234 5.59 -2.56 17.67
#